data_AF-A0A2L0EKC6-F1
#
_entry.id   AF-A0A2L0EKC6-F1
#
_cell.length_a   1.000
_cell.length_b   1.000
_cell.length_c   1.000
_cell.angle_alpha   90.00
_cell.angle_beta   90.00
_cell.angle_gamma   90.00
#
_symmetry.space_group_name_H-M   'P 1'
#
loop_
_entity.id
_entity.type
_entity.pdbx_description
1 polymer ?
#
loop_
_entity_poly.entity_id
_entity_poly.type
_entity_poly.pdbx_seq_one_letter_code
_entity_poly.pdbx_strand_id
1 'polypeptide(L)'
;MLSSMKTAAVAALDAHEIAWAAPLVTSLERARPGASLDWSLASFERILPTLESTNAQTLAWLAGLRDMWERARQGEVSSEEPARVARAIWEQPGRNPAQTALHRLYSALAARIRGMSREAAQDVNLAMDVIVRHPSFSRDLAEIMLSRFDEHMERAQQGQ
;
A
#
# COMPACT_ATOMS: atom_id res chain seq x y z
N MET A 1 11.66 12.95 15.31
CA MET A 1 12.02 12.15 14.11
C MET A 1 10.78 11.76 13.29
N LEU A 2 9.70 11.26 13.90
CA LEU A 2 8.42 11.01 13.18
C LEU A 2 7.85 12.26 12.48
N SER A 3 7.82 13.38 13.20
CA SER A 3 7.35 14.67 12.67
C SER A 3 8.12 15.13 11.41
N SER A 4 9.46 15.01 11.37
CA SER A 4 10.26 15.47 10.22
C SER A 4 10.04 14.64 8.95
N MET A 5 9.74 13.34 9.09
CA MET A 5 9.49 12.45 7.95
C MET A 5 8.11 12.70 7.32
N LYS A 6 7.09 12.93 8.16
CA LYS A 6 5.78 13.35 7.69
C LYS A 6 5.85 14.70 6.99
N THR A 7 6.56 15.68 7.56
CA THR A 7 6.78 16.98 6.90
C THR A 7 7.41 16.80 5.52
N ALA A 8 8.43 15.95 5.38
CA ALA A 8 9.04 15.66 4.08
C ALA A 8 8.06 14.98 3.11
N ALA A 9 7.31 13.97 3.56
CA ALA A 9 6.33 13.27 2.73
C ALA A 9 5.19 14.19 2.26
N VAL A 10 4.72 15.07 3.15
CA VAL A 10 3.72 16.09 2.84
C VAL A 10 4.24 17.08 1.80
N ALA A 11 5.45 17.60 2.00
CA ALA A 11 6.06 18.53 1.05
C ALA A 11 6.23 17.89 -0.34
N ALA A 12 6.69 16.63 -0.40
CA ALA A 12 6.82 15.86 -1.64
C ALA A 12 5.45 15.62 -2.31
N LEU A 13 4.42 15.30 -1.53
CA LEU A 13 3.05 15.12 -2.03
C LEU A 13 2.49 16.42 -2.61
N ASP A 14 2.69 17.54 -1.91
CA ASP A 14 2.24 18.88 -2.35
C ASP A 14 2.99 19.35 -3.60
N ALA A 15 4.24 18.92 -3.77
CA ALA A 15 5.03 19.15 -4.97
C ALA A 15 4.75 18.14 -6.11
N HIS A 16 3.81 17.20 -5.92
CA HIS A 16 3.49 16.12 -6.86
C HIS A 16 4.71 15.26 -7.27
N GLU A 17 5.66 15.10 -6.36
CA GLU A 17 6.85 14.29 -6.61
C GLU A 17 6.50 12.79 -6.73
N ILE A 18 7.26 12.09 -7.56
CA ILE A 18 7.24 10.62 -7.58
C ILE A 18 7.88 10.13 -6.29
N ALA A 19 7.37 9.03 -5.74
CA ALA A 19 7.82 8.40 -4.51
C ALA A 19 7.68 9.29 -3.26
N TRP A 20 6.63 10.09 -3.18
CA TRP A 20 6.32 10.93 -2.01
C TRP A 20 6.25 10.12 -0.70
N ALA A 21 5.81 8.86 -0.80
CA ALA A 21 5.67 7.94 0.32
C ALA A 21 6.99 7.24 0.72
N ALA A 22 8.07 7.37 -0.06
CA ALA A 22 9.35 6.70 0.19
C ALA A 22 9.90 6.85 1.61
N PRO A 23 9.94 8.06 2.22
CA PRO A 23 10.40 8.19 3.60
C PRO A 23 9.50 7.45 4.61
N LEU A 24 8.19 7.40 4.37
CA LEU A 24 7.24 6.70 5.24
C LEU A 24 7.42 5.18 5.14
N VAL A 25 7.43 4.66 3.91
CA VAL A 25 7.62 3.22 3.63
C VAL A 25 8.95 2.72 4.18
N THR A 26 10.04 3.46 3.94
CA THR A 26 11.36 3.11 4.45
C THR A 26 11.37 3.02 5.97
N SER A 27 10.67 3.95 6.63
CA SER A 27 10.63 4.00 8.10
C SER A 27 9.81 2.86 8.69
N LEU A 28 8.67 2.54 8.08
CA LEU A 28 7.84 1.40 8.47
C LEU A 28 8.59 0.08 8.32
N GLU A 29 9.22 -0.16 7.16
CA GLU A 29 9.97 -1.40 6.91
C GLU A 29 11.18 -1.55 7.83
N ARG A 30 11.82 -0.43 8.23
CA ARG A 30 12.90 -0.46 9.24
C ARG A 30 12.39 -0.76 10.64
N ALA A 31 11.21 -0.26 11.00
CA ALA A 31 10.61 -0.51 12.32
C ALA A 31 10.18 -1.96 12.45
N ARG A 32 9.48 -2.49 11.44
CA ARG A 32 9.09 -3.90 11.38
C ARG A 32 8.90 -4.31 9.91
N PRO A 33 9.59 -5.36 9.43
CA PRO A 33 9.40 -5.85 8.08
C PRO A 33 7.92 -6.15 7.79
N GLY A 34 7.36 -5.54 6.74
CA GLY A 34 5.96 -5.72 6.32
C GLY A 34 5.00 -4.67 6.88
N ALA A 35 5.45 -3.82 7.80
CA ALA A 35 4.61 -2.75 8.35
C ALA A 35 4.17 -1.73 7.28
N SER A 36 4.92 -1.58 6.18
CA SER A 36 4.49 -0.73 5.06
C SER A 36 3.28 -1.32 4.33
N LEU A 37 3.19 -2.65 4.23
CA LEU A 37 2.03 -3.32 3.64
C LEU A 37 0.80 -3.23 4.55
N ASP A 38 0.98 -3.40 5.87
CA ASP A 38 -0.09 -3.21 6.86
C ASP A 38 -0.67 -1.79 6.80
N TRP A 39 0.21 -0.78 6.81
CA TRP A 39 -0.17 0.62 6.68
C TRP A 39 -0.92 0.88 5.37
N SER A 40 -0.45 0.30 4.27
CA SER A 40 -1.06 0.46 2.95
C SER A 40 -2.47 -0.13 2.91
N LEU A 41 -2.65 -1.34 3.43
CA LEU A 41 -3.94 -2.01 3.50
C LEU A 41 -4.93 -1.22 4.34
N ALA A 42 -4.53 -0.82 5.55
CA ALA A 42 -5.37 -0.04 6.45
C ALA A 42 -5.77 1.32 5.85
N SER A 43 -4.89 1.92 5.06
CA SER A 43 -5.17 3.15 4.31
C SER A 43 -6.17 2.90 3.18
N PHE A 44 -5.96 1.86 2.38
CA PHE A 44 -6.80 1.53 1.23
C PHE A 44 -8.21 1.10 1.66
N GLU A 45 -8.35 0.40 2.79
CA GLU A 45 -9.64 0.07 3.41
C GLU A 45 -10.51 1.30 3.71
N ARG A 46 -9.89 2.45 3.97
CA ARG A 46 -10.60 3.71 4.22
C ARG A 46 -10.80 4.54 2.96
N ILE A 47 -9.85 4.51 2.04
CA ILE A 47 -9.81 5.38 0.87
C ILE A 47 -10.59 4.79 -0.30
N LEU A 48 -10.40 3.50 -0.62
CA LEU A 48 -11.01 2.93 -1.81
C LEU A 48 -12.54 3.09 -1.85
N PRO A 49 -13.30 2.87 -0.76
CA PRO A 49 -14.76 3.04 -0.80
C PRO A 49 -15.23 4.46 -1.12
N THR A 50 -14.38 5.47 -0.97
CA THR A 50 -14.73 6.88 -1.22
C THR A 50 -14.33 7.37 -2.61
N LEU A 51 -13.51 6.61 -3.34
CA LEU A 51 -13.08 6.99 -4.68
C LEU A 51 -14.17 6.63 -5.71
N GLU A 52 -14.42 7.55 -6.63
CA GLU A 52 -15.25 7.25 -7.80
C GLU A 52 -14.58 6.13 -8.60
N SER A 53 -15.36 5.29 -9.29
CA SER A 53 -14.90 4.10 -10.02
C SER A 53 -14.43 2.91 -9.17
N THR A 54 -14.39 3.01 -7.83
CA THR A 54 -14.27 1.80 -6.99
C THR A 54 -15.55 0.99 -7.08
N ASN A 55 -15.40 -0.27 -7.49
CA ASN A 55 -16.50 -1.23 -7.62
C ASN A 55 -16.34 -2.43 -6.68
N ALA A 56 -17.36 -3.29 -6.62
CA ALA A 56 -17.36 -4.48 -5.76
C ALA A 56 -16.16 -5.41 -6.00
N GLN A 57 -15.71 -5.54 -7.25
CA GLN A 57 -14.54 -6.35 -7.58
C GLN A 57 -13.24 -5.76 -7.00
N THR A 58 -13.09 -4.44 -7.05
CA THR A 58 -11.95 -3.73 -6.47
C THR A 58 -11.90 -3.92 -4.95
N LEU A 59 -13.05 -3.83 -4.27
CA LEU A 59 -13.15 -4.10 -2.84
C LEU A 59 -12.90 -5.58 -2.50
N ALA A 60 -13.35 -6.50 -3.34
CA ALA A 60 -13.06 -7.93 -3.18
C ALA A 60 -11.57 -8.25 -3.31
N TRP A 61 -10.85 -7.59 -4.24
CA TRP A 61 -9.39 -7.70 -4.32
C TRP A 61 -8.69 -7.13 -3.09
N LEU A 62 -9.15 -6.00 -2.55
CA LEU A 62 -8.59 -5.48 -1.29
C LEU A 62 -8.79 -6.48 -0.14
N ALA A 63 -10.00 -7.01 0.03
CA ALA A 63 -10.29 -8.00 1.07
C ALA A 63 -9.46 -9.29 0.88
N GLY A 64 -9.33 -9.78 -0.35
CA GLY A 64 -8.51 -10.94 -0.67
C GLY A 64 -7.03 -10.70 -0.41
N LEU A 65 -6.51 -9.49 -0.67
CA LEU A 65 -5.13 -9.15 -0.36
C LEU A 65 -4.88 -9.14 1.16
N ARG A 66 -5.83 -8.62 1.94
CA ARG A 66 -5.77 -8.63 3.40
C ARG A 66 -5.72 -10.05 3.95
N ASP A 67 -6.61 -10.92 3.49
CA ASP A 67 -6.63 -12.35 3.86
C ASP A 67 -5.30 -13.04 3.49
N MET A 68 -4.84 -12.87 2.25
CA MET A 68 -3.56 -13.45 1.82
C MET A 68 -2.38 -12.96 2.64
N TRP A 69 -2.38 -11.69 3.08
CA TRP A 69 -1.31 -11.16 3.90
C TRP A 69 -1.30 -11.76 5.31
N GLU A 70 -2.46 -12.00 5.93
CA GLU A 70 -2.55 -12.70 7.22
C GLU A 70 -2.06 -14.14 7.10
N ARG A 71 -2.52 -14.86 6.06
CA ARG A 71 -2.10 -16.24 5.79
C ARG A 71 -0.61 -16.34 5.44
N ALA A 72 -0.06 -15.36 4.71
CA ALA A 72 1.37 -15.32 4.41
C ALA A 72 2.24 -15.18 5.66
N ARG A 73 1.78 -14.46 6.70
CA ARG A 73 2.47 -14.38 8.01
C ARG A 73 2.50 -15.72 8.75
N GLN A 74 1.57 -16.61 8.44
CA GLN A 74 1.49 -17.97 8.98
C GLN A 74 2.24 -18.99 8.09
N GLY A 75 2.84 -18.54 6.99
CA GLY A 75 3.54 -19.41 6.03
C GLY A 75 2.61 -20.20 5.10
N GLU A 76 1.35 -19.80 4.98
CA GLU A 76 0.30 -20.56 4.26
C GLU A 76 0.06 -20.11 2.81
N VAL A 77 0.85 -19.14 2.33
CA VAL A 77 0.71 -18.55 0.99
C VAL A 77 2.05 -18.61 0.27
N SER A 78 2.06 -19.20 -0.93
CA SER A 78 3.23 -19.17 -1.80
C SER A 78 3.30 -17.84 -2.56
N SER A 79 4.48 -17.44 -3.03
CA SER A 79 4.62 -16.20 -3.80
C SER A 79 3.88 -16.20 -5.15
N GLU A 80 3.48 -17.38 -5.64
CA GLU A 80 2.77 -17.53 -6.92
C GLU A 80 1.32 -17.08 -6.84
N GLU A 81 0.65 -17.31 -5.70
CA GLU A 81 -0.75 -16.94 -5.50
C GLU A 81 -0.99 -15.42 -5.64
N PRO A 82 -0.29 -14.53 -4.90
CA PRO A 82 -0.43 -13.09 -5.07
C PRO A 82 0.10 -12.61 -6.42
N ALA A 83 1.15 -13.23 -6.98
CA ALA A 83 1.65 -12.88 -8.31
C ALA A 83 0.60 -13.16 -9.41
N ARG A 84 -0.14 -14.25 -9.30
CA ARG A 84 -1.24 -14.59 -10.21
C ARG A 84 -2.36 -13.55 -10.12
N VAL A 85 -2.72 -13.10 -8.92
CA VAL A 85 -3.75 -12.06 -8.76
C VAL A 85 -3.25 -10.71 -9.27
N ALA A 86 -1.99 -10.33 -8.98
CA ALA A 86 -1.38 -9.13 -9.53
C ALA A 86 -1.47 -9.12 -11.06
N ARG A 87 -1.12 -10.24 -11.70
CA ARG A 87 -1.21 -10.40 -13.16
C ARG A 87 -2.66 -10.31 -13.65
N ALA A 88 -3.59 -10.97 -12.99
CA ALA A 88 -5.00 -10.93 -13.37
C ALA A 88 -5.58 -9.51 -13.34
N ILE A 89 -5.19 -8.69 -12.35
CA ILE A 89 -5.56 -7.27 -12.27
C ILE A 89 -4.86 -6.48 -13.40
N TRP A 90 -3.57 -6.76 -13.67
CA TRP A 90 -2.81 -6.08 -14.73
C TRP A 90 -3.36 -6.35 -16.13
N GLU A 91 -3.99 -7.50 -16.35
CA GLU A 91 -4.54 -7.88 -17.64
C GLU A 91 -6.00 -7.39 -17.84
N GLN A 92 -6.64 -6.79 -16.82
CA GLN A 92 -7.99 -6.24 -16.96
C GLN A 92 -8.04 -5.05 -17.93
N PRO A 93 -8.89 -5.09 -18.97
CA PRO A 93 -9.18 -3.94 -19.80
C PRO A 93 -9.81 -2.81 -18.98
N GLY A 94 -9.46 -1.55 -19.29
CA GLY A 94 -10.06 -0.39 -18.63
C GLY A 94 -9.68 -0.21 -17.15
N ARG A 95 -8.55 -0.79 -16.72
CA ARG A 95 -8.08 -0.70 -15.33
C ARG A 95 -7.97 0.75 -14.86
N ASN A 96 -8.58 1.05 -13.71
CA ASN A 96 -8.50 2.37 -13.08
C ASN A 96 -7.27 2.49 -12.14
N PRO A 97 -6.97 3.69 -11.59
CA PRO A 97 -5.84 3.87 -10.69
C PRO A 97 -5.94 3.03 -9.40
N ALA A 98 -7.15 2.87 -8.82
CA ALA A 98 -7.34 2.04 -7.62
C ALA A 98 -6.93 0.58 -7.84
N GLN A 99 -7.35 0.00 -8.96
CA GLN A 99 -6.98 -1.34 -9.37
C GLN A 99 -5.48 -1.44 -9.70
N THR A 100 -4.90 -0.42 -10.32
CA THR A 100 -3.44 -0.38 -10.59
C THR A 100 -2.65 -0.34 -9.28
N ALA A 101 -3.11 0.39 -8.27
CA ALA A 101 -2.50 0.41 -6.96
C ALA A 101 -2.63 -0.93 -6.24
N LEU A 102 -3.79 -1.60 -6.33
CA LEU A 102 -3.97 -2.96 -5.80
C LEU A 102 -3.04 -3.99 -6.48
N HIS A 103 -2.89 -3.91 -7.81
CA HIS A 103 -1.91 -4.73 -8.53
C HIS A 103 -0.51 -4.59 -7.91
N ARG A 104 -0.08 -3.36 -7.62
CA ARG A 104 1.21 -3.08 -6.99
C ARG A 104 1.31 -3.69 -5.59
N LEU A 105 0.26 -3.59 -4.77
CA LEU A 105 0.28 -4.20 -3.43
C LEU A 105 0.30 -5.74 -3.48
N TYR A 106 -0.35 -6.37 -4.46
CA TYR A 106 -0.20 -7.82 -4.69
C TYR A 106 1.22 -8.19 -5.14
N SER A 107 1.84 -7.40 -6.02
CA SER A 107 3.25 -7.58 -6.41
C SER A 107 4.19 -7.42 -5.20
N ALA A 108 3.93 -6.44 -4.34
CA ALA A 108 4.68 -6.23 -3.11
C ALA A 108 4.59 -7.45 -2.17
N LEU A 109 3.39 -8.03 -2.01
CA LEU A 109 3.21 -9.25 -1.23
C LEU A 109 3.99 -10.42 -1.83
N ALA A 110 3.93 -10.63 -3.15
CA ALA A 110 4.68 -11.69 -3.83
C ALA A 110 6.20 -11.54 -3.63
N ALA A 111 6.74 -10.34 -3.84
CA ALA A 111 8.15 -10.03 -3.62
C ALA A 111 8.56 -10.28 -2.17
N ARG A 112 7.69 -9.92 -1.23
CA ARG A 112 7.95 -10.12 0.20
C ARG A 112 8.02 -11.59 0.60
N ILE A 113 7.13 -12.43 0.09
CA ILE A 113 7.17 -13.89 0.33
C ILE A 113 8.47 -14.50 -0.23
N ARG A 114 9.04 -13.94 -1.30
CA ARG A 114 10.34 -14.34 -1.87
C ARG A 114 11.56 -13.81 -1.09
N GLY A 115 11.36 -13.03 -0.03
CA GLY A 115 12.44 -12.37 0.71
C GLY A 115 13.03 -11.14 0.00
N MET A 116 12.36 -10.61 -1.03
CA MET A 116 12.83 -9.47 -1.84
C MET A 116 12.35 -8.15 -1.22
N SER A 117 12.83 -7.82 -0.01
CA SER A 117 12.29 -6.71 0.78
C SER A 117 12.39 -5.34 0.09
N ARG A 118 13.46 -5.09 -0.67
CA ARG A 118 13.62 -3.82 -1.41
C ARG A 118 12.57 -3.66 -2.51
N GLU A 119 12.28 -4.73 -3.23
CA GLU A 119 11.27 -4.73 -4.29
C GLU A 119 9.87 -4.60 -3.70
N ALA A 120 9.58 -5.28 -2.60
CA ALA A 120 8.32 -5.13 -1.89
C ALA A 120 8.08 -3.67 -1.46
N ALA A 121 9.09 -3.01 -0.86
CA ALA A 121 9.00 -1.60 -0.48
C ALA A 121 8.83 -0.68 -1.70
N GLN A 122 9.49 -0.98 -2.82
CA GLN A 122 9.33 -0.21 -4.05
C GLN A 122 7.91 -0.32 -4.60
N ASP A 123 7.31 -1.52 -4.64
CA ASP A 123 5.95 -1.68 -5.12
C ASP A 123 4.91 -1.04 -4.18
N VAL A 124 5.14 -1.04 -2.86
CA VAL A 124 4.31 -0.26 -1.93
C VAL A 124 4.38 1.24 -2.25
N ASN A 125 5.58 1.79 -2.47
CA ASN A 125 5.72 3.20 -2.88
C ASN A 125 4.97 3.50 -4.18
N LEU A 126 5.10 2.62 -5.18
CA LEU A 126 4.39 2.79 -6.45
C LEU A 126 2.88 2.70 -6.29
N ALA A 127 2.36 1.85 -5.39
CA ALA A 127 0.94 1.81 -5.07
C ALA A 127 0.45 3.15 -4.53
N MET A 128 1.23 3.77 -3.63
CA MET A 128 0.93 5.07 -3.05
C MET A 128 1.01 6.21 -4.07
N ASP A 129 1.97 6.19 -4.97
CA ASP A 129 2.07 7.17 -6.06
C ASP A 129 0.90 7.06 -7.04
N VAL A 130 0.42 5.85 -7.30
CA VAL A 130 -0.71 5.62 -8.21
C VAL A 130 -2.02 6.08 -7.58
N ILE A 131 -2.26 5.78 -6.31
CA ILE A 131 -3.56 6.09 -5.68
C ILE A 131 -3.79 7.59 -5.52
N VAL A 132 -2.74 8.37 -5.20
CA VAL A 132 -2.85 9.83 -5.07
C VAL A 132 -3.10 10.55 -6.39
N ARG A 133 -2.86 9.87 -7.51
CA ARG A 133 -3.14 10.36 -8.87
C ARG A 133 -4.56 10.02 -9.33
N HIS A 134 -5.36 9.34 -8.51
CA HIS A 134 -6.74 9.07 -8.83
C HIS A 134 -7.52 10.41 -8.94
N PRO A 135 -8.38 10.62 -9.95
CA PRO A 135 -9.04 11.92 -10.18
C PRO A 135 -9.85 12.43 -8.98
N SER A 136 -10.53 11.52 -8.28
CA SER A 136 -11.33 11.83 -7.08
C SER A 136 -10.51 11.81 -5.79
N PHE A 137 -9.18 11.70 -5.89
CA PHE A 137 -8.32 11.72 -4.72
C PHE A 137 -8.17 13.16 -4.20
N SER A 138 -8.46 13.39 -2.92
CA SER A 138 -8.42 14.70 -2.28
C SER A 138 -7.32 14.80 -1.23
N ARG A 139 -7.06 16.02 -0.76
CA ARG A 139 -6.12 16.25 0.35
C ARG A 139 -6.55 15.53 1.63
N ASP A 140 -7.84 15.52 1.95
CA ASP A 140 -8.38 14.83 3.13
C ASP A 140 -8.07 13.33 3.11
N LEU A 141 -8.07 12.71 1.91
CA LEU A 141 -7.68 11.30 1.77
C LEU A 141 -6.18 11.07 2.00
N ALA A 142 -5.33 12.06 1.70
CA ALA A 142 -3.91 12.01 2.08
C ALA A 142 -3.72 12.09 3.59
N GLU A 143 -4.53 12.90 4.28
CA GLU A 143 -4.48 12.99 5.74
C GLU A 143 -4.85 11.67 6.41
N ILE A 144 -5.79 10.91 5.83
CA ILE A 144 -6.09 9.54 6.29
C ILE A 144 -4.82 8.67 6.23
N MET A 145 -4.07 8.69 5.12
CA MET A 145 -2.82 7.91 5.00
C MET A 145 -1.77 8.33 6.03
N LEU A 146 -1.62 9.64 6.23
CA LEU A 146 -0.66 10.20 7.18
C LEU A 146 -1.04 9.93 8.64
N SER A 147 -2.34 9.89 8.97
CA SER A 147 -2.82 9.50 10.29
C SER A 147 -2.58 8.01 10.53
N ARG A 148 -2.83 7.16 9.53
CA ARG A 148 -2.57 5.72 9.64
C ARG A 148 -1.09 5.40 9.78
N PHE A 149 -0.21 6.23 9.22
CA PHE A 149 1.22 6.06 9.38
C PHE A 149 1.65 6.12 10.85
N ASP A 150 1.14 7.09 11.62
CA ASP A 150 1.49 7.22 13.05
C ASP A 150 1.09 5.97 13.83
N GLU A 151 -0.16 5.52 13.66
CA GLU A 151 -0.68 4.32 14.31
C GLU A 151 0.17 3.07 14.00
N HIS A 152 0.61 2.91 12.75
CA HIS A 152 1.40 1.75 12.34
C HIS A 152 2.86 1.85 12.77
N MET A 153 3.43 3.05 12.81
CA MET A 153 4.77 3.26 13.37
C MET A 153 4.81 2.94 14.86
N GLU A 154 3.81 3.38 15.63
CA GLU A 154 3.70 3.07 17.05
C GLU A 154 3.59 1.55 17.29
N ARG A 155 2.71 0.86 16.57
CA ARG A 155 2.58 -0.61 16.65
C ARG A 155 3.86 -1.34 16.27
N ALA A 156 4.50 -0.93 15.17
CA ALA A 156 5.75 -1.52 14.70
C ALA A 156 6.88 -1.37 15.74
N GLN A 157 6.94 -0.23 16.45
CA GLN A 157 7.92 0.00 17.51
C GLN A 157 7.62 -0.80 18.79
N GLN A 158 6.36 -1.14 19.04
CA GLN A 158 5.91 -1.96 20.17
C GLN A 158 6.07 -3.48 19.92
N GLY A 159 6.50 -3.90 18.73
CA GLY A 159 6.64 -5.31 18.36
C GLY A 159 5.31 -6.05 18.19
N GLN A 160 4.21 -5.31 17.99
CA GLN A 160 2.88 -5.85 17.71
C GLN A 160 2.64 -6.02 16.21
#